data_AF-A0A522T8W0-F1
#
_entry.id   AF-A0A522T8W0-F1
#
_cell.length_a   1.000
_cell.length_b   1.000
_cell.length_c   1.000
_cell.angle_alpha   90.00
_cell.angle_beta   90.00
_cell.angle_gamma   90.00
#
_symmetry.space_group_name_H-M   'P 1'
#
loop_
_entity.id
_entity.type
_entity.pdbx_description
1 polymer ?
#
loop_
_entity_poly.entity_id
_entity_poly.type
_entity_poly.pdbx_seq_one_letter_code
_entity_poly.pdbx_strand_id
1 'polypeptide(L)'
;MVSITTLYPDSKLERILVLHAGDHPFLTRHESVPAYPFAKFFPIAEIEAALANGEAKPREDASSALVARILLALIESDRTPNHVRAYCRTLADKPKI
;
A
#
# COMPACT_ATOMS: atom_id res chain seq x y z
N MET A 1 -5.77 2.35 -3.42
CA MET A 1 -5.62 2.13 -1.96
C MET A 1 -5.07 0.74 -1.72
N VAL A 2 -4.11 0.62 -0.80
CA VAL A 2 -3.54 -0.66 -0.34
C VAL A 2 -3.49 -0.61 1.19
N SER A 3 -3.99 -1.65 1.84
CA SER A 3 -3.94 -1.75 3.30
C SER A 3 -2.57 -2.25 3.76
N ILE A 4 -2.07 -1.74 4.88
CA ILE A 4 -0.89 -2.27 5.55
C ILE A 4 -1.35 -2.94 6.84
N THR A 5 -0.85 -4.14 7.10
CA THR A 5 -1.23 -4.92 8.28
C THR A 5 -0.02 -5.57 8.93
N THR A 6 -0.12 -5.86 10.22
CA THR A 6 0.92 -6.55 10.97
C THR A 6 1.15 -7.96 10.40
N LEU A 7 2.41 -8.34 10.24
CA LEU A 7 2.78 -9.68 9.80
C LEU A 7 2.76 -10.63 10.99
N TYR A 8 1.66 -11.37 11.14
CA TYR A 8 1.58 -12.46 12.11
C TYR A 8 2.30 -13.71 11.58
N PRO A 9 2.87 -14.56 12.48
CA PRO A 9 3.60 -15.77 12.08
C PRO A 9 2.82 -16.72 11.16
N ASP A 10 1.51 -16.84 11.36
CA ASP A 10 0.56 -17.69 10.64
C ASP A 10 -0.16 -16.98 9.48
N SER A 11 0.21 -15.72 9.20
CA SER A 11 -0.40 -14.94 8.13
C SER A 11 -0.19 -15.62 6.77
N LYS A 12 -1.29 -15.78 6.03
CA LYS A 12 -1.27 -16.28 4.66
C LYS A 12 -0.89 -15.21 3.64
N LEU A 13 -0.67 -13.96 4.05
CA LEU A 13 -0.32 -12.87 3.13
C LEU A 13 1.08 -13.08 2.52
N GLU A 14 1.26 -12.56 1.31
CA GLU A 14 2.57 -12.59 0.65
C GLU A 14 3.58 -11.73 1.41
N ARG A 15 4.83 -12.20 1.44
CA ARG A 15 5.95 -11.50 2.09
C ARG A 15 6.90 -10.88 1.05
N ILE A 16 6.38 -10.51 -0.12
CA ILE A 16 7.15 -9.88 -1.20
C ILE A 16 7.79 -8.57 -0.73
N LEU A 17 7.06 -7.81 0.11
CA LEU A 17 7.57 -6.63 0.78
C LEU A 17 7.23 -6.70 2.27
N VAL A 18 8.25 -6.89 3.09
CA VAL A 18 8.16 -6.71 4.54
C VAL A 18 8.59 -5.28 4.88
N LEU A 19 7.77 -4.63 5.70
CA LEU A 19 7.97 -3.28 6.22
C LEU A 19 8.41 -3.38 7.68
N HIS A 20 9.42 -2.60 8.04
CA HIS A 20 10.00 -2.60 9.37
C HIS A 20 9.82 -1.25 10.06
N ALA A 21 10.12 -1.22 11.36
CA ALA A 21 10.16 0.03 12.10
C ALA A 21 11.15 1.01 11.45
N GLY A 22 10.73 2.26 11.25
CA GLY A 22 11.52 3.30 10.59
C GLY A 22 11.27 3.44 9.08
N ASP A 23 10.64 2.48 8.40
CA ASP A 23 10.21 2.68 7.00
C ASP A 23 9.16 3.80 6.89
N HIS A 24 8.32 3.96 7.92
CA HIS A 24 7.36 5.05 8.08
C HIS A 24 7.14 5.32 9.58
N PRO A 25 6.90 6.58 10.00
CA PRO A 25 6.55 6.93 11.39
C PRO A 25 5.49 6.06 12.07
N PHE A 26 4.52 5.50 11.33
CA PHE A 26 3.46 4.68 11.93
C PHE A 26 3.89 3.23 12.22
N LEU A 27 4.99 2.78 11.61
CA LEU A 27 5.56 1.45 11.80
C LEU A 27 6.54 1.53 12.97
N THR A 28 6.09 1.09 14.15
CA THR A 28 6.83 1.35 15.40
C THR A 28 7.56 0.15 15.98
N ARG A 29 7.01 -1.07 15.83
CA ARG A 29 7.55 -2.26 16.52
C ARG A 29 7.45 -3.54 15.69
N HIS A 30 6.27 -3.81 15.13
CA HIS A 30 6.02 -5.07 14.46
C HIS A 30 6.33 -4.97 12.97
N GLU A 31 6.87 -6.05 12.42
CA GLU A 31 6.93 -6.23 10.98
C GLU A 31 5.52 -6.16 10.40
N SER A 32 5.38 -5.50 9.26
CA SER A 32 4.12 -5.32 8.58
C SER A 32 4.26 -5.66 7.12
N VAL A 33 3.15 -5.96 6.46
CA VAL A 33 3.10 -6.26 5.02
C VAL A 33 1.96 -5.49 4.37
N PRO A 34 2.13 -5.05 3.11
CA PRO A 34 1.02 -4.62 2.28
C PRO A 34 0.10 -5.81 1.97
N ALA A 35 -1.19 -5.66 2.23
CA ALA A 35 -2.18 -6.69 1.97
C ALA A 35 -2.72 -6.60 0.53
N TYR A 36 -1.86 -6.94 -0.43
CA TYR A 36 -2.13 -6.85 -1.88
C TYR A 36 -3.44 -7.50 -2.38
N PRO A 37 -3.94 -8.63 -1.82
CA PRO A 37 -5.24 -9.17 -2.21
C PRO A 37 -6.41 -8.20 -2.08
N PHE A 38 -6.29 -7.19 -1.22
CA PHE A 38 -7.33 -6.19 -0.95
C PHE A 38 -7.06 -4.85 -1.64
N ALA A 39 -6.06 -4.78 -2.51
CA ALA A 39 -5.78 -3.57 -3.27
C ALA A 39 -6.98 -3.21 -4.15
N LYS A 40 -7.39 -1.94 -4.12
CA LYS A 40 -8.54 -1.46 -4.90
C LYS A 40 -8.39 0.00 -5.30
N PHE A 41 -9.10 0.39 -6.35
CA PHE A 41 -9.38 1.80 -6.58
C PHE A 41 -10.34 2.32 -5.53
N PHE A 42 -10.14 3.56 -5.13
CA PHE A 42 -10.93 4.21 -4.10
C PHE A 42 -11.17 5.66 -4.54
N PRO A 43 -12.42 6.15 -4.55
CA PRO A 43 -12.72 7.52 -4.95
C PRO A 43 -12.07 8.52 -4.00
N ILE A 44 -11.47 9.58 -4.55
CA ILE A 44 -10.82 10.64 -3.75
C ILE A 44 -11.86 11.33 -2.84
N ALA A 45 -13.06 11.60 -3.36
CA ALA A 45 -14.15 12.21 -2.60
C ALA A 45 -14.55 11.42 -1.35
N GLU A 46 -14.48 10.08 -1.40
CA GLU A 46 -14.76 9.24 -0.22
C GLU A 46 -13.66 9.35 0.84
N ILE A 47 -12.38 9.47 0.42
CA ILE A 47 -11.26 9.71 1.35
C ILE A 47 -11.40 11.08 2.00
N GLU A 48 -11.69 12.11 1.21
CA GLU A 48 -11.89 13.47 1.70
C GLU A 48 -13.05 13.56 2.67
N ALA A 49 -14.19 12.90 2.36
CA ALA A 49 -15.33 12.82 3.26
C ALA A 49 -15.00 12.10 4.58
N ALA A 50 -14.30 10.97 4.51
CA ALA A 50 -13.86 10.22 5.68
C ALA A 50 -12.87 11.01 6.57
N LEU A 51 -12.03 11.85 5.97
CA LEU A 51 -11.15 12.75 6.72
C LEU A 51 -11.96 13.89 7.36
N ALA A 52 -12.92 14.47 6.64
CA ALA A 52 -13.72 15.59 7.12
C ALA A 52 -14.69 15.20 8.26
N ASN A 53 -15.26 13.99 8.21
CA ASN A 53 -16.19 13.49 9.23
C ASN A 53 -15.49 12.80 10.43
N GLY A 54 -14.15 12.65 10.37
CA GLY A 54 -13.34 12.05 11.43
C GLY A 54 -13.33 10.51 11.47
N GLU A 55 -13.91 9.84 10.47
CA GLU A 55 -13.83 8.37 10.31
C GLU A 55 -12.41 7.91 9.94
N ALA A 56 -11.67 8.75 9.22
CA ALA A 56 -10.27 8.57 8.89
C ALA A 56 -9.41 9.63 9.60
N LYS A 57 -8.19 9.23 9.98
CA LYS A 57 -7.19 10.13 10.53
C LYS A 57 -6.00 10.21 9.57
N PRO A 58 -5.58 11.43 9.18
CA PRO A 58 -4.38 11.57 8.37
C PRO A 58 -3.16 11.07 9.15
N ARG A 59 -2.18 10.54 8.42
CA ARG A 59 -0.85 10.19 8.92
C ARG A 59 0.19 10.92 8.09
N GLU A 60 1.44 10.85 8.50
CA GLU A 60 2.56 11.38 7.73
C GLU A 60 2.60 10.75 6.34
N ASP A 61 3.15 11.50 5.37
CA ASP A 61 3.31 10.98 4.03
C ASP A 61 4.37 9.88 3.98
N ALA A 62 4.10 8.84 3.20
CA ALA A 62 5.10 7.85 2.86
C ALA A 62 6.19 8.48 1.99
N SER A 63 7.46 8.18 2.27
CA SER A 63 8.56 8.62 1.42
C SER A 63 8.40 8.08 -0.02
N SER A 64 8.88 8.82 -1.00
CA SER A 64 8.81 8.38 -2.41
C SER A 64 9.50 7.04 -2.64
N ALA A 65 10.56 6.74 -1.87
CA ALA A 65 11.25 5.45 -1.92
C ALA A 65 10.37 4.30 -1.39
N LEU A 66 9.65 4.51 -0.29
CA LEU A 66 8.70 3.52 0.22
C LEU A 66 7.53 3.31 -0.76
N VAL A 67 6.98 4.39 -1.33
CA VAL A 67 5.92 4.29 -2.34
C VAL A 67 6.39 3.49 -3.55
N ALA A 68 7.60 3.73 -4.04
CA ALA A 68 8.17 2.97 -5.16
C ALA A 68 8.32 1.47 -4.84
N ARG A 69 8.82 1.12 -3.65
CA ARG A 69 8.91 -0.28 -3.19
C ARG A 69 7.53 -0.95 -3.13
N ILE A 70 6.54 -0.28 -2.56
CA ILE A 70 5.16 -0.79 -2.47
C ILE A 70 4.57 -1.00 -3.86
N LEU A 71 4.80 -0.07 -4.79
CA LEU A 71 4.28 -0.15 -6.16
C LEU A 71 4.93 -1.30 -6.95
N LEU A 72 6.24 -1.48 -6.83
CA LEU A 72 6.95 -2.60 -7.48
C LEU A 72 6.43 -3.95 -6.99
N ALA A 73 6.33 -4.12 -5.66
CA ALA A 73 5.82 -5.36 -5.08
C ALA A 73 4.32 -5.58 -5.38
N LEU A 74 3.52 -4.53 -5.57
CA LEU A 74 2.14 -4.63 -6.07
C LEU A 74 2.09 -5.17 -7.50
N ILE A 75 3.01 -4.72 -8.36
CA ILE A 75 3.07 -5.16 -9.76
C ILE A 75 3.55 -6.62 -9.87
N GLU A 76 4.42 -7.04 -8.96
CA GLU A 76 4.99 -8.40 -8.89
C GLU A 76 4.03 -9.41 -8.24
N SER A 77 3.31 -9.01 -7.19
CA SER A 77 2.41 -9.89 -6.43
C SER A 77 1.35 -10.55 -7.31
N ASP A 78 1.33 -11.89 -7.31
CA ASP A 78 0.33 -12.68 -8.02
C ASP A 78 -1.06 -12.61 -7.41
N ARG A 79 -1.17 -12.11 -6.18
CA ARG A 79 -2.45 -11.92 -5.51
C ARG A 79 -3.03 -10.52 -5.66
N THR A 80 -2.29 -9.59 -6.27
CA THR A 80 -2.86 -8.28 -6.61
C THR A 80 -3.96 -8.45 -7.67
N PRO A 81 -5.16 -7.88 -7.48
CA PRO A 81 -6.22 -7.94 -8.48
C PRO A 81 -5.76 -7.43 -9.85
N ASN A 82 -6.03 -8.21 -10.90
CA ASN A 82 -5.47 -7.99 -12.24
C ASN A 82 -5.69 -6.58 -12.78
N HIS A 83 -6.88 -5.99 -12.54
CA HIS A 83 -7.19 -4.63 -13.00
C HIS A 83 -6.34 -3.55 -12.30
N VAL A 84 -6.05 -3.73 -10.99
CA VAL A 84 -5.15 -2.84 -10.25
C VAL A 84 -3.72 -3.00 -10.74
N ARG A 85 -3.25 -4.26 -10.87
CA ARG A 85 -1.90 -4.57 -11.35
C ARG A 85 -1.65 -4.01 -12.74
N ALA A 86 -2.59 -4.21 -13.67
CA ALA A 86 -2.51 -3.71 -15.03
C ALA A 86 -2.40 -2.19 -15.07
N TYR A 87 -3.26 -1.49 -14.32
CA TYR A 87 -3.19 -0.03 -14.22
C TYR A 87 -1.84 0.45 -13.67
N CYS A 88 -1.36 -0.15 -12.58
CA CYS A 88 -0.08 0.23 -11.97
C CYS A 88 1.12 -0.02 -12.90
N ARG A 89 1.08 -1.06 -13.74
CA ARG A 89 2.10 -1.27 -14.80
C ARG A 89 2.12 -0.09 -15.78
N THR A 90 0.96 0.40 -16.22
CA THR A 90 0.91 1.58 -17.11
C THR A 90 1.46 2.86 -16.47
N LEU A 91 1.54 2.94 -15.14
CA LEU A 91 2.16 4.06 -14.44
C LEU A 91 3.68 3.90 -14.33
N ALA A 92 4.16 2.67 -14.16
CA ALA A 92 5.59 2.37 -14.10
C ALA A 92 6.27 2.57 -15.46
N ASP A 93 5.57 2.28 -16.56
CA ASP A 93 6.08 2.40 -17.94
C ASP A 93 5.98 3.83 -18.50
N LYS A 94 5.29 4.75 -17.82
CA LYS A 94 5.21 6.15 -18.26
C LYS A 94 6.49 6.90 -17.84
N PRO A 95 7.17 7.62 -18.77
CA PRO A 95 8.27 8.48 -18.39
C PRO A 95 7.76 9.53 -17.39
N LYS A 96 8.51 9.71 -16.29
CA LYS A 96 8.24 10.80 -15.35
C LYS A 96 8.38 12.12 -16.12
N ILE A 97 7.28 12.85 -16.24
CA ILE A 97 7.23 14.20 -16.82
C ILE A 97 8.05 15.14 -15.93
#